data_AF-A0A2Z2KQA5-F1
#
_entry.id   AF-A0A2Z2KQA5-F1
#
_cell.length_a   1.000
_cell.length_b   1.000
_cell.length_c   1.000
_cell.angle_alpha   90.00
_cell.angle_beta   90.00
_cell.angle_gamma   90.00
#
_symmetry.space_group_name_H-M   'P 1'
#
loop_
_entity.id
_entity.type
_entity.pdbx_description
1 polymer ?
#
loop_
_entity_poly.entity_id
_entity_poly.type
_entity_poly.pdbx_seq_one_letter_code
_entity_poly.pdbx_strand_id
1 'polypeptide(L)'
;MNGSGACIVRKDRSILLECAHPGFEEARRVLAVFAELVKSPPGYHTYRVTPLSLWNAGALGYTAAQINDSLNALARLGVPAGLEEEITLLLSRYGRLTLHGADADPGRILLRTDGPELLDELECHLTVTGLGWERTATLEARFPAQERGLLKQELTRLGYPVLDYAGYHAGQTLQLSWKKESGEQAGRGAGGGLIKGLEIERVKVLVKVLVKVLVKKRVRRPQVLHRWN
;
A
#
# COMPACT_ATOMS: atom_id res chain seq x y z
N MET A 1 -30.85 -6.70 15.85
CA MET A 1 -30.62 -6.92 14.40
C MET A 1 -29.35 -7.74 14.29
N ASN A 2 -29.45 -9.05 14.06
CA ASN A 2 -28.27 -9.89 13.88
C ASN A 2 -27.74 -9.67 12.47
N GLY A 3 -26.56 -9.08 12.33
CA GLY A 3 -25.97 -8.81 11.01
C GLY A 3 -25.65 -10.10 10.26
N SER A 4 -25.80 -10.10 8.93
CA SER A 4 -25.43 -11.21 8.04
C SER A 4 -23.91 -11.31 7.80
N GLY A 5 -23.11 -10.56 8.55
CA GLY A 5 -21.66 -10.50 8.41
C GLY A 5 -20.96 -11.79 8.84
N ALA A 6 -19.89 -12.14 8.13
CA ALA A 6 -19.04 -13.30 8.44
C ALA A 6 -18.03 -13.02 9.57
N CYS A 7 -17.88 -11.74 9.98
CA CYS A 7 -16.80 -11.30 10.84
C CYS A 7 -17.29 -10.75 12.18
N ILE A 8 -16.50 -10.97 13.23
CA ILE A 8 -16.60 -10.27 14.51
C ILE A 8 -15.37 -9.35 14.61
N VAL A 9 -15.62 -8.04 14.65
CA VAL A 9 -14.57 -7.02 14.72
C VAL A 9 -14.39 -6.59 16.19
N ARG A 10 -13.13 -6.51 16.64
CA ARG A 10 -12.78 -6.21 18.03
C ARG A 10 -12.02 -4.88 18.12
N LYS A 11 -12.11 -4.23 19.28
CA LYS A 11 -11.46 -2.93 19.55
C LYS A 11 -9.93 -2.98 19.43
N ASP A 12 -9.32 -4.15 19.62
CA ASP A 12 -7.87 -4.37 19.51
C ASP A 12 -7.40 -4.58 18.05
N ARG A 13 -8.21 -4.16 17.06
CA ARG A 13 -7.99 -4.35 15.61
C ARG A 13 -7.97 -5.81 15.16
N SER A 14 -8.34 -6.75 16.03
CA SER A 14 -8.48 -8.15 15.67
C SER A 14 -9.85 -8.40 15.01
N ILE A 15 -9.85 -9.20 13.94
CA ILE A 15 -11.06 -9.59 13.22
C ILE A 15 -11.13 -11.12 13.23
N LEU A 16 -12.25 -11.67 13.71
CA LEU A 16 -12.51 -13.11 13.69
C LEU A 16 -13.45 -13.41 12.53
N LEU A 17 -12.96 -14.13 11.53
CA LEU A 17 -13.73 -14.57 10.37
C LEU A 17 -14.21 -16.01 10.60
N GLU A 18 -15.52 -16.23 10.60
CA GLU A 18 -16.13 -17.55 10.82
C GLU A 18 -16.00 -18.44 9.58
N CYS A 19 -15.35 -19.61 9.73
CA CYS A 19 -15.08 -20.52 8.62
C CYS A 19 -16.34 -21.21 8.07
N ALA A 20 -17.33 -21.46 8.93
CA ALA A 20 -18.59 -22.10 8.53
C ALA A 20 -19.59 -21.15 7.85
N HIS A 21 -19.29 -19.84 7.82
CA HIS A 21 -20.21 -18.86 7.27
C HIS A 21 -20.24 -18.93 5.73
N PRO A 22 -21.43 -18.90 5.08
CA PRO A 22 -21.52 -18.96 3.61
C PRO A 22 -20.71 -17.88 2.87
N GLY A 23 -20.60 -16.69 3.50
CA GLY A 23 -19.80 -15.56 2.99
C GLY A 23 -18.30 -15.64 3.26
N PHE A 24 -17.77 -16.74 3.81
CA PHE A 24 -16.37 -16.87 4.24
C PHE A 24 -15.37 -16.50 3.14
N GLU A 25 -15.51 -17.09 1.95
CA GLU A 25 -14.55 -16.88 0.86
C GLU A 25 -14.52 -15.44 0.33
N GLU A 26 -15.68 -14.76 0.32
CA GLU A 26 -15.73 -13.35 -0.05
C GLU A 26 -15.13 -12.47 1.03
N ALA A 27 -15.51 -12.69 2.30
CA ALA A 27 -14.95 -11.97 3.43
C ALA A 27 -13.43 -12.12 3.50
N ARG A 28 -12.91 -13.33 3.25
CA ARG A 28 -11.47 -13.61 3.18
C ARG A 28 -10.77 -12.78 2.11
N ARG A 29 -11.34 -12.65 0.91
CA ARG A 29 -10.78 -11.85 -0.18
C ARG A 29 -10.75 -10.37 0.16
N VAL A 30 -11.84 -9.86 0.72
CA VAL A 30 -11.97 -8.45 1.10
C VAL A 30 -11.00 -8.11 2.23
N LEU A 31 -10.90 -8.94 3.27
CA LEU A 31 -9.97 -8.73 4.39
C LEU A 31 -8.51 -8.73 3.94
N ALA A 32 -8.14 -9.55 2.95
CA ALA A 32 -6.76 -9.63 2.46
C ALA A 32 -6.24 -8.31 1.85
N VAL A 33 -7.14 -7.36 1.55
CA VAL A 33 -6.76 -6.03 1.07
C VAL A 33 -6.15 -5.17 2.17
N PHE A 34 -6.69 -5.24 3.40
CA PHE A 34 -6.40 -4.27 4.45
C PHE A 34 -6.11 -4.88 5.84
N ALA A 35 -6.06 -6.21 5.94
CA ALA A 35 -5.76 -6.92 7.17
C ALA A 35 -4.83 -8.12 6.92
N GLU A 36 -3.99 -8.41 7.91
CA GLU A 36 -3.03 -9.52 7.87
C GLU A 36 -3.63 -10.76 8.53
N LEU A 37 -3.43 -11.95 7.94
CA LEU A 37 -3.81 -13.21 8.56
C LEU A 37 -2.81 -13.56 9.68
N VAL A 38 -3.31 -13.71 10.90
CA VAL A 38 -2.51 -14.09 12.08
C VAL A 38 -2.51 -15.60 12.28
N LYS A 39 -3.69 -16.24 12.20
CA LYS A 39 -3.84 -17.70 12.35
C LYS A 39 -5.13 -18.19 11.69
N SER A 40 -5.15 -19.46 11.29
CA SER A 40 -6.26 -20.09 10.55
C SER A 40 -6.70 -21.44 11.14
N PRO A 41 -7.19 -21.50 12.39
CA PRO A 41 -7.79 -22.71 12.94
C PRO A 41 -9.16 -23.01 12.28
N PRO A 42 -9.70 -24.24 12.42
CA PRO A 42 -10.90 -24.68 11.71
C PRO A 42 -12.17 -23.86 11.97
N GLY A 43 -12.32 -23.26 13.16
CA GLY A 43 -13.51 -22.49 13.52
C GLY A 43 -13.48 -21.03 13.06
N TYR A 44 -12.39 -20.33 13.34
CA TYR A 44 -12.26 -18.90 13.06
C TYR A 44 -10.86 -18.54 12.59
N HIS A 45 -10.76 -17.93 11.42
CA HIS A 45 -9.52 -17.27 11.02
C HIS A 45 -9.39 -15.95 11.77
N THR A 46 -8.22 -15.68 12.32
CA THR A 46 -7.91 -14.41 12.99
C THR A 46 -7.10 -13.54 12.07
N TYR A 47 -7.65 -12.38 11.74
CA TYR A 47 -6.98 -11.30 11.03
C TYR A 47 -6.67 -10.15 11.99
N ARG A 48 -5.72 -9.30 11.60
CA ARG A 48 -5.40 -8.06 12.32
C ARG A 48 -5.20 -6.92 11.34
N VAL A 49 -5.86 -5.79 11.61
CA VAL A 49 -5.57 -4.53 10.94
C VAL A 49 -4.32 -3.93 11.58
N THR A 50 -3.29 -3.70 10.78
CA THR A 50 -2.03 -3.06 11.16
C THR A 50 -1.83 -1.77 10.35
N PRO A 51 -1.02 -0.80 10.82
CA PRO A 51 -0.66 0.36 10.00
C PRO A 51 -0.08 -0.06 8.63
N LEU A 52 0.79 -1.07 8.60
CA LEU A 52 1.39 -1.59 7.38
C LEU A 52 0.34 -2.14 6.40
N SER A 53 -0.61 -2.95 6.88
CA SER A 53 -1.68 -3.50 6.05
C SER A 53 -2.58 -2.40 5.45
N LEU A 54 -2.85 -1.33 6.21
CA LEU A 54 -3.59 -0.17 5.72
C LEU A 54 -2.78 0.60 4.68
N TRP A 55 -1.50 0.88 4.92
CA TRP A 55 -0.64 1.58 3.96
C TRP A 55 -0.47 0.79 2.67
N ASN A 56 -0.41 -0.54 2.75
CA ASN A 56 -0.43 -1.42 1.58
C ASN A 56 -1.74 -1.28 0.80
N ALA A 57 -2.89 -1.24 1.49
CA ALA A 57 -4.18 -0.97 0.86
C ALA A 57 -4.20 0.42 0.20
N GLY A 58 -3.68 1.45 0.87
CA GLY A 58 -3.54 2.81 0.34
C GLY A 58 -2.66 2.87 -0.92
N ALA A 59 -1.57 2.10 -0.96
CA ALA A 59 -0.70 1.97 -2.12
C ALA A 59 -1.42 1.34 -3.33
N LEU A 60 -2.40 0.48 -3.09
CA LEU A 60 -3.29 -0.09 -4.10
C LEU A 60 -4.44 0.86 -4.50
N GLY A 61 -4.54 2.03 -3.86
CA GLY A 61 -5.55 3.06 -4.16
C GLY A 61 -6.85 2.93 -3.37
N TYR A 62 -6.89 2.10 -2.33
CA TYR A 62 -8.05 2.03 -1.43
C TYR A 62 -8.11 3.25 -0.50
N THR A 63 -9.31 3.79 -0.34
CA THR A 63 -9.59 4.89 0.59
C THR A 63 -10.09 4.38 1.94
N ALA A 64 -9.97 5.20 2.98
CA ALA A 64 -10.46 4.86 4.32
C ALA A 64 -11.96 4.57 4.31
N ALA A 65 -12.74 5.36 3.56
CA ALA A 65 -14.16 5.14 3.37
C ALA A 65 -14.45 3.74 2.80
N GLN A 66 -13.79 3.35 1.72
CA GLN A 66 -13.97 2.01 1.13
C GLN A 66 -13.60 0.88 2.09
N ILE A 67 -12.54 1.06 2.89
CA ILE A 67 -12.14 0.09 3.91
C ILE A 67 -13.19 0.00 5.02
N ASN A 68 -13.67 1.14 5.53
CA ASN A 68 -14.71 1.19 6.56
C ASN A 68 -16.04 0.62 6.06
N ASP A 69 -16.46 0.94 4.83
CA ASP A 69 -17.64 0.36 4.19
C ASP A 69 -17.54 -1.16 4.09
N SER A 70 -16.37 -1.65 3.66
CA SER A 70 -16.09 -3.10 3.60
C SER A 70 -16.13 -3.73 4.99
N LEU A 71 -15.52 -3.10 5.98
CA LEU A 71 -15.49 -3.60 7.35
C LEU A 71 -16.90 -3.67 7.96
N ASN A 72 -17.72 -2.64 7.75
CA ASN A 72 -19.12 -2.62 8.18
C ASN A 72 -19.95 -3.73 7.51
N ALA A 73 -19.81 -3.91 6.20
CA ALA A 73 -20.52 -4.96 5.47
C ALA A 73 -20.16 -6.37 5.98
N LEU A 74 -18.92 -6.57 6.42
CA LEU A 74 -18.46 -7.84 6.97
C LEU A 74 -18.82 -8.05 8.45
N ALA A 75 -19.05 -6.98 9.21
CA ALA A 75 -19.22 -7.02 10.66
C ALA A 75 -20.63 -7.47 11.09
N ARG A 76 -20.72 -8.64 11.73
CA ARG A 76 -21.99 -9.17 12.28
C ARG A 76 -22.58 -8.30 13.38
N LEU A 77 -21.72 -7.73 14.21
CA LEU A 77 -22.07 -6.98 15.42
C LEU A 77 -21.82 -5.46 15.24
N GLY A 78 -21.58 -5.02 14.00
CA GLY A 78 -21.07 -3.68 13.72
C GLY A 78 -19.59 -3.52 14.08
N VAL A 79 -19.06 -2.35 13.74
CA VAL A 79 -17.67 -1.97 14.03
C VAL A 79 -17.62 -1.30 15.42
N PRO A 80 -16.65 -1.67 16.30
CA PRO A 80 -16.48 -1.01 17.58
C PRO A 80 -16.23 0.51 17.43
N ALA A 81 -16.82 1.30 18.33
CA ALA A 81 -16.65 2.75 18.34
C ALA A 81 -15.18 3.18 18.38
N GLY A 82 -14.82 4.18 17.58
CA GLY A 82 -13.46 4.72 17.47
C GLY A 82 -12.56 3.99 16.46
N LEU A 83 -12.91 2.78 16.03
CA LEU A 83 -12.05 1.99 15.13
C LEU A 83 -12.06 2.55 13.70
N GLU A 84 -13.18 3.09 13.23
CA GLU A 84 -13.29 3.69 11.89
C GLU A 84 -12.46 4.98 11.78
N GLU A 85 -12.48 5.80 12.84
CA GLU A 85 -11.64 6.99 12.97
C GLU A 85 -10.16 6.61 13.06
N GLU A 86 -9.83 5.56 13.81
CA GLU A 86 -8.46 5.04 13.88
C GLU A 86 -7.96 4.57 12.51
N ILE A 87 -8.76 3.80 11.76
CA ILE A 87 -8.42 3.36 10.39
C ILE A 87 -8.20 4.57 9.48
N THR A 88 -9.08 5.57 9.57
CA THR A 88 -8.99 6.80 8.79
C THR A 88 -7.69 7.56 9.10
N LEU A 89 -7.37 7.70 10.38
CA LEU A 89 -6.15 8.36 10.83
C LEU A 89 -4.88 7.60 10.42
N LEU A 90 -4.87 6.27 10.53
CA LEU A 90 -3.71 5.47 10.14
C LEU A 90 -3.47 5.54 8.63
N LEU A 91 -4.54 5.49 7.84
CA LEU A 91 -4.44 5.55 6.39
C LEU A 91 -4.06 6.96 5.90
N SER A 92 -4.52 8.02 6.57
CA SER A 92 -4.21 9.41 6.17
C SER A 92 -2.73 9.76 6.25
N ARG A 93 -1.93 8.99 7.01
CA ARG A 93 -0.47 9.14 7.09
C ARG A 93 0.24 8.63 5.83
N TYR A 94 -0.40 7.78 5.04
CA TYR A 94 0.18 7.25 3.82
C TYR A 94 0.33 8.35 2.75
N GLY A 95 1.53 8.48 2.20
CA GLY A 95 1.81 9.41 1.10
C GLY A 95 2.08 10.85 1.51
N ARG A 96 2.05 11.16 2.82
CA ARG A 96 2.40 12.48 3.36
C ARG A 96 3.90 12.81 3.25
N LEU A 97 4.75 11.80 3.15
CA LEU A 97 6.20 11.92 3.00
C LEU A 97 6.66 11.24 1.72
N THR A 98 7.51 11.92 0.97
CA THR A 98 8.10 11.39 -0.25
C THR A 98 9.60 11.67 -0.30
N LEU A 99 10.40 10.70 -0.74
CA LEU A 99 11.83 10.85 -0.99
C LEU A 99 12.09 10.95 -2.48
N HIS A 100 12.95 11.90 -2.85
CA HIS A 100 13.39 12.12 -4.22
C HIS A 100 14.92 12.14 -4.26
N GLY A 101 15.50 11.68 -5.37
CA GLY A 101 16.93 11.90 -5.62
C GLY A 101 17.17 13.37 -5.95
N ALA A 102 18.33 13.91 -5.55
CA ALA A 102 18.77 15.22 -5.99
C ALA A 102 19.63 15.10 -7.25
N ASP A 103 19.14 15.58 -8.40
CA ASP A 103 19.89 15.53 -9.67
C ASP A 103 21.22 16.31 -9.60
N ALA A 104 21.25 17.38 -8.80
CA ALA A 104 22.43 18.23 -8.63
C ALA A 104 23.49 17.65 -7.68
N ASP A 105 23.10 16.77 -6.75
CA ASP A 105 24.00 16.16 -5.77
C ASP A 105 23.57 14.70 -5.51
N PRO A 106 24.18 13.72 -6.21
CA PRO A 106 23.87 12.31 -6.04
C PRO A 106 24.12 11.77 -4.62
N GLY A 107 24.91 12.48 -3.81
CA GLY A 107 25.16 12.16 -2.42
C GLY A 107 24.01 12.57 -1.49
N ARG A 108 22.97 13.24 -1.99
CA ARG A 108 21.85 13.76 -1.21
C ARG A 108 20.50 13.25 -1.72
N ILE A 109 19.57 13.13 -0.77
CA ILE A 109 18.16 12.88 -1.04
C ILE A 109 17.32 14.01 -0.46
N LEU A 110 16.17 14.26 -1.10
CA LEU A 110 15.22 15.28 -0.73
C LEU A 110 13.97 14.61 -0.14
N LEU A 111 13.71 14.85 1.13
CA LEU A 111 12.43 14.56 1.77
C LEU A 111 11.47 15.71 1.52
N ARG A 112 10.31 15.39 0.97
CA ARG A 112 9.20 16.33 0.78
C ARG A 112 7.99 15.89 1.58
N THR A 113 7.26 16.86 2.08
CA THR A 113 5.98 16.65 2.77
C THR A 113 4.82 17.36 2.08
N ASP A 114 3.59 16.99 2.44
CA ASP A 114 2.36 17.66 2.01
C ASP A 114 1.95 18.83 2.92
N GLY A 115 2.52 18.97 4.12
CA GLY A 115 2.22 20.04 5.07
C GLY A 115 3.42 20.36 5.97
N PRO A 116 3.70 21.64 6.28
CA PRO A 116 4.90 22.05 7.02
C PRO A 116 4.95 21.46 8.43
N GLU A 117 3.79 21.26 9.06
CA GLU A 117 3.67 20.77 10.43
C GLU A 117 4.32 19.40 10.63
N LEU A 118 4.34 18.57 9.59
CA LEU A 118 4.96 17.25 9.68
C LEU A 118 6.49 17.35 9.70
N LEU A 119 7.09 18.27 8.96
CA LEU A 119 8.53 18.47 9.03
C LEU A 119 8.94 19.15 10.34
N ASP A 120 8.11 20.05 10.87
CA ASP A 120 8.35 20.69 12.17
C ASP A 120 8.27 19.65 13.32
N GLU A 121 7.32 18.70 13.24
CA GLU A 121 7.24 17.54 14.15
C GLU A 121 8.50 16.66 14.04
N LEU A 122 8.91 16.32 12.82
CA LEU A 122 10.08 15.47 12.56
C LEU A 122 11.40 16.11 13.03
N GLU A 123 11.51 17.44 12.95
CA GLU A 123 12.68 18.19 13.40
C GLU A 123 12.88 18.11 14.93
N CYS A 124 11.83 17.82 15.68
CA CYS A 124 11.91 17.60 17.12
C CYS A 124 12.44 16.20 17.50
N HIS A 125 12.56 15.28 16.54
CA HIS A 125 13.04 13.92 16.79
C HIS A 125 14.54 13.77 16.50
N LEU A 126 15.35 13.66 17.56
CA LEU A 126 16.81 13.47 17.47
C LEU A 126 17.25 12.26 16.62
N THR A 127 16.43 11.21 16.57
CA THR A 127 16.68 10.02 15.73
C THR A 127 16.59 10.31 14.23
N VAL A 128 15.79 11.31 13.85
CA VAL A 128 15.66 11.77 12.47
C VAL A 128 16.70 12.85 12.19
N THR A 129 16.85 13.83 13.08
CA THR A 129 17.78 14.94 12.88
C THR A 129 19.25 14.52 12.94
N GLY A 130 19.57 13.50 13.75
CA GLY A 130 20.89 12.89 13.83
C GLY A 130 21.37 12.20 12.55
N LEU A 131 20.48 11.97 11.56
CA LEU A 131 20.83 11.40 10.26
C LEU A 131 21.31 12.45 9.24
N GLY A 132 21.73 13.63 9.71
CA GLY A 132 22.19 14.71 8.84
C GLY A 132 21.07 15.53 8.22
N TRP A 133 20.03 15.81 9.01
CA TRP A 133 18.90 16.67 8.62
C TRP A 133 19.35 18.08 8.28
N GLU A 134 18.86 18.57 7.15
CA GLU A 134 19.04 19.94 6.71
C GLU A 134 17.70 20.49 6.18
N ARG A 135 17.07 21.41 6.91
CA ARG A 135 15.85 22.09 6.45
C ARG A 135 16.21 23.01 5.28
N THR A 136 15.66 22.76 4.10
CA THR A 136 15.99 23.53 2.88
C THR A 136 14.86 24.42 2.39
N ALA A 137 13.62 24.06 2.73
CA ALA A 137 12.44 24.88 2.50
C ALA A 137 11.34 24.51 3.51
N THR A 138 10.24 25.25 3.49
CA THR A 138 9.05 25.02 4.33
C THR A 138 8.49 23.59 4.22
N LEU A 139 8.57 22.97 3.04
CA LEU A 139 8.07 21.60 2.79
C LEU A 139 9.18 20.61 2.42
N GLU A 140 10.45 21.01 2.55
CA GLU A 140 11.57 20.20 2.08
C GLU A 140 12.73 20.15 3.08
N ALA A 141 13.29 18.95 3.26
CA ALA A 141 14.50 18.70 4.02
C ALA A 141 15.43 17.78 3.23
N ARG A 142 16.75 17.94 3.42
CA ARG A 142 17.78 17.12 2.78
C ARG A 142 18.46 16.21 3.79
N PHE A 143 18.92 15.08 3.26
CA PHE A 143 19.69 14.08 4.00
C PHE A 143 20.79 13.51 3.11
N PRO A 144 21.87 12.95 3.70
CA PRO A 144 22.80 12.09 2.98
C PRO A 144 22.06 10.87 2.39
N ALA A 145 22.38 10.52 1.15
CA ALA A 145 21.74 9.41 0.44
C ALA A 145 22.05 8.04 1.10
N GLN A 146 23.20 7.92 1.78
CA GLN A 146 23.60 6.71 2.49
C GLN A 146 22.66 6.39 3.66
N GLU A 147 22.07 7.42 4.29
CA GLU A 147 21.17 7.29 5.44
C GLU A 147 19.72 6.96 5.06
N ARG A 148 19.41 6.87 3.74
CA ARG A 148 18.06 6.60 3.21
C ARG A 148 17.37 5.41 3.88
N GLY A 149 18.12 4.33 4.12
CA GLY A 149 17.60 3.12 4.75
C GLY A 149 17.18 3.34 6.20
N LEU A 150 18.02 4.00 6.98
CA LEU A 150 17.76 4.33 8.38
C LEU A 150 16.62 5.35 8.49
N LEU A 151 16.63 6.39 7.65
CA LEU A 151 15.57 7.39 7.60
C LEU A 151 14.20 6.73 7.37
N LYS A 152 14.10 5.79 6.43
CA LYS A 152 12.86 5.03 6.21
C LYS A 152 12.39 4.28 7.45
N GLN A 153 13.32 3.61 8.14
CA GLN A 153 13.00 2.85 9.34
C GLN A 153 12.48 3.76 10.44
N GLU A 154 13.15 4.90 10.67
CA GLU A 154 12.75 5.88 11.67
C GLU A 154 11.39 6.52 11.36
N LEU A 155 11.17 6.97 10.11
CA LEU A 155 9.88 7.53 9.70
C LEU A 155 8.74 6.50 9.85
N THR A 156 8.99 5.25 9.48
CA THR A 156 8.02 4.16 9.66
C THR A 156 7.73 3.91 11.15
N ARG A 157 8.77 3.95 12.00
CA ARG A 157 8.64 3.80 13.46
C ARG A 157 7.82 4.92 14.09
N LEU A 158 7.94 6.15 13.58
CA LEU A 158 7.11 7.30 13.95
C LEU A 158 5.69 7.22 13.37
N GLY A 159 5.41 6.23 12.53
CA GLY A 159 4.09 5.98 11.95
C GLY A 159 3.82 6.78 10.67
N TYR A 160 4.86 7.32 10.02
CA TYR A 160 4.76 8.05 8.76
C TYR A 160 5.54 7.32 7.67
N PRO A 161 4.90 6.42 6.90
CA PRO A 161 5.58 5.68 5.85
C PRO A 161 6.00 6.63 4.73
N VAL A 162 7.25 6.52 4.29
CA VAL A 162 7.79 7.38 3.24
C VAL A 162 7.73 6.71 1.87
N LEU A 163 7.17 7.41 0.88
CA LEU A 163 7.16 6.96 -0.50
C LEU A 163 8.49 7.28 -1.15
N ASP A 164 9.18 6.25 -1.59
CA ASP A 164 10.54 6.43 -2.04
C ASP A 164 10.64 6.42 -3.55
N TYR A 165 10.88 7.61 -4.09
CA TYR A 165 11.11 7.83 -5.51
C TYR A 165 12.59 8.02 -5.87
N ALA A 166 13.49 7.96 -4.88
CA ALA A 166 14.92 8.12 -5.13
C ALA A 166 15.46 6.89 -5.89
N GLY A 167 16.12 7.12 -7.02
CA GLY A 167 16.65 6.05 -7.86
C GLY A 167 15.69 5.45 -8.89
N TYR A 168 14.46 5.97 -9.05
CA TYR A 168 13.73 5.77 -10.31
C TYR A 168 14.38 6.61 -11.40
N HIS A 169 15.40 6.06 -12.04
CA HIS A 169 15.84 6.55 -13.34
C HIS A 169 14.89 6.01 -14.41
N ALA A 170 14.76 6.73 -15.53
CA ALA A 170 14.10 6.18 -16.70
C ALA A 170 14.85 4.90 -17.10
N GLY A 171 14.26 3.74 -16.81
CA GLY A 171 14.87 2.46 -17.14
C GLY A 171 15.03 2.29 -18.66
N GLN A 172 16.04 1.54 -19.08
CA GLN A 172 16.17 1.14 -20.48
C GLN A 172 14.99 0.24 -20.87
N THR A 173 14.49 0.41 -22.10
CA THR A 173 13.39 -0.42 -22.61
C THR A 173 13.90 -1.84 -22.83
N LEU A 174 13.39 -2.79 -22.05
CA LEU A 174 13.68 -4.21 -22.24
C LEU A 174 12.61 -4.83 -23.14
N GLN A 175 13.01 -5.30 -24.33
CA GLN A 175 12.11 -6.04 -25.20
C GLN A 175 11.95 -7.47 -24.69
N LEU A 176 10.79 -7.76 -24.11
CA LEU A 176 10.42 -9.10 -23.64
C LEU A 176 9.47 -9.73 -24.66
N SER A 177 9.85 -10.89 -25.21
CA SER A 177 8.98 -11.73 -26.03
C SER A 177 8.64 -13.02 -25.29
N TRP A 178 7.36 -13.37 -25.22
CA TRP A 178 6.93 -14.63 -24.62
C TRP A 178 7.36 -15.82 -25.50
N LYS A 179 8.10 -16.78 -24.94
CA LYS A 179 8.43 -18.02 -25.65
C LYS A 179 7.15 -18.84 -25.77
N LYS A 180 6.62 -19.01 -27.00
CA LYS A 180 5.57 -20.01 -27.23
C LYS A 180 6.19 -21.38 -26.97
N GLU A 181 5.62 -22.16 -26.06
CA GLU A 181 5.94 -23.59 -25.94
C GLU A 181 5.61 -24.23 -27.30
N SER A 182 6.65 -24.57 -28.07
CA SER A 182 6.54 -25.49 -29.18
C SER A 182 6.30 -26.87 -28.58
N GLY A 183 5.04 -27.21 -28.38
CA GLY A 183 4.61 -28.56 -28.03
C GLY A 183 4.93 -29.50 -29.17
N GLU A 184 6.09 -30.14 -29.09
CA GLU A 184 6.40 -31.32 -29.89
C GLU A 184 5.49 -32.44 -29.41
N GLN A 185 4.58 -32.86 -30.30
CA GLN A 185 3.68 -33.97 -30.07
C GLN A 185 4.48 -35.27 -29.96
N ALA A 186 4.58 -35.84 -28.75
CA ALA A 186 4.83 -37.25 -28.54
C ALA A 186 3.63 -37.85 -27.79
N GLY A 187 3.08 -38.92 -28.36
CA GLY A 187 1.71 -39.35 -28.13
C GLY A 187 1.39 -40.09 -26.83
N ARG A 188 0.07 -40.12 -26.58
CA ARG A 188 -0.75 -41.09 -25.83
C ARG A 188 -0.60 -41.14 -24.30
N GLY A 189 -1.66 -40.67 -23.63
CA GLY A 189 -1.99 -41.04 -22.25
C GLY A 189 -2.94 -40.04 -21.59
N ALA A 190 -4.22 -40.38 -21.49
CA ALA A 190 -5.29 -39.54 -20.96
C ALA A 190 -5.10 -39.19 -19.47
N GLY A 191 -5.35 -37.92 -19.10
CA GLY A 191 -5.38 -37.46 -17.70
C GLY A 191 -5.00 -35.99 -17.50
N GLY A 192 -5.49 -35.08 -18.36
CA GLY A 192 -5.17 -33.65 -18.28
C GLY A 192 -6.00 -32.91 -17.23
N GLY A 193 -5.47 -32.83 -16.00
CA GLY A 193 -6.05 -32.06 -14.90
C GLY A 193 -6.06 -30.55 -15.17
N LEU A 194 -7.22 -29.95 -14.96
CA LEU A 194 -7.57 -28.54 -15.05
C LEU A 194 -6.72 -27.65 -14.10
N ILE A 195 -5.51 -27.29 -14.50
CA ILE A 195 -4.75 -26.22 -13.84
C ILE A 195 -4.03 -25.41 -14.92
N LYS A 196 -4.71 -24.46 -15.58
CA LYS A 196 -4.03 -23.45 -16.42
C LYS A 196 -4.87 -22.22 -16.84
N GLY A 197 -6.06 -22.00 -16.26
CA GLY A 197 -6.93 -20.87 -16.63
C GLY A 197 -6.92 -19.70 -15.64
N LEU A 198 -7.26 -19.96 -14.38
CA LEU A 198 -7.60 -18.91 -13.42
C LEU A 198 -6.40 -18.12 -12.85
N GLU A 199 -5.21 -18.72 -12.79
CA GLU A 199 -4.02 -18.05 -12.24
C GLU A 199 -3.43 -17.02 -13.24
N ILE A 200 -3.59 -17.28 -14.55
CA ILE A 200 -3.05 -16.44 -15.63
C ILE A 200 -3.85 -15.14 -15.77
N GLU A 201 -5.16 -15.17 -15.55
CA GLU A 201 -6.00 -13.96 -15.56
C GLU A 201 -5.71 -13.06 -14.37
N ARG A 202 -5.47 -13.63 -13.17
CA ARG A 202 -5.16 -12.86 -11.96
C ARG A 202 -3.83 -12.12 -12.07
N VAL A 203 -2.79 -12.74 -12.62
CA VAL A 203 -1.50 -12.07 -12.86
C VAL A 203 -1.61 -10.98 -13.93
N LYS A 204 -2.39 -11.20 -14.99
CA LYS A 204 -2.64 -10.17 -16.02
C LYS A 204 -3.39 -8.96 -15.45
N VAL A 205 -4.40 -9.17 -14.61
CA VAL A 205 -5.13 -8.06 -13.96
C VAL A 205 -4.22 -7.32 -13.00
N LEU A 206 -3.44 -8.02 -12.16
CA LEU A 206 -2.54 -7.40 -11.19
C LEU A 206 -1.46 -6.53 -11.86
N VAL A 207 -0.83 -7.04 -12.93
CA VAL A 207 0.17 -6.28 -13.71
C VAL A 207 -0.48 -5.10 -14.44
N LYS A 208 -1.69 -5.27 -15.00
CA LYS A 208 -2.40 -4.20 -15.71
C LYS A 208 -2.88 -3.10 -14.75
N VAL A 209 -3.27 -3.43 -13.52
CA VAL A 209 -3.61 -2.46 -12.47
C VAL A 209 -2.35 -1.72 -12.01
N LEU A 210 -1.25 -2.42 -11.73
CA LEU A 210 0.02 -1.79 -11.35
C LEU A 210 0.51 -0.79 -12.41
N VAL A 211 0.49 -1.19 -13.69
CA VAL A 211 0.91 -0.33 -14.80
C VAL A 211 -0.02 0.87 -14.98
N LYS A 212 -1.34 0.69 -14.81
CA LYS A 212 -2.31 1.79 -14.98
C LYS A 212 -2.24 2.82 -13.85
N VAL A 213 -1.95 2.38 -12.62
CA VAL A 213 -1.70 3.27 -11.46
C VAL A 213 -0.39 4.07 -11.67
N LEU A 214 0.66 3.43 -12.17
CA LEU A 214 1.92 4.11 -12.49
C LEU A 214 1.78 5.12 -13.64
N VAL A 215 0.97 4.84 -14.67
CA VAL A 215 0.81 5.72 -15.83
C VAL A 215 -0.12 6.92 -15.55
N LYS A 216 -1.15 6.77 -14.72
CA LYS A 216 -2.11 7.87 -14.45
C LYS A 216 -1.53 9.03 -13.63
N LYS A 217 -0.43 8.84 -12.86
CA LYS A 217 0.27 9.93 -12.17
C LYS A 217 1.02 10.89 -13.11
N ARG A 218 1.11 10.59 -14.41
CA ARG A 218 1.90 11.37 -15.39
C ARG A 218 1.13 12.51 -16.08
N VAL A 219 -0.18 12.68 -15.85
CA VAL A 219 -0.99 13.68 -16.59
C VAL A 219 -1.84 14.53 -15.64
N ARG A 220 -1.20 15.43 -14.87
CA ARG A 220 -1.78 16.73 -14.46
C ARG A 220 -0.65 17.71 -14.16
N ARG A 221 -0.11 18.35 -15.21
CA ARG A 221 0.52 19.68 -15.09
C ARG A 221 -0.54 20.73 -15.45
N PRO A 222 -0.82 21.74 -14.62
CA PRO A 222 -1.54 22.92 -15.08
C PRO A 222 -0.59 23.75 -15.96
N GLN A 223 -1.04 24.10 -17.16
CA GLN A 223 -0.38 25.11 -18.00
C GLN A 223 -0.54 26.47 -17.31
N VAL A 224 0.57 27.09 -16.91
CA VAL A 224 0.59 28.50 -16.51
C VAL A 224 0.65 29.30 -17.81
N LEU A 225 -0.45 29.97 -18.14
CA LEU A 225 -0.51 30.94 -19.23
C LEU A 225 0.25 32.20 -18.79
N HIS A 226 1.41 32.45 -19.40
CA HIS A 226 2.03 33.77 -19.36
C HIS A 226 1.14 34.75 -20.14
N ARG A 227 0.74 35.85 -19.51
CA ARG A 227 0.33 37.06 -20.22
C ARG A 227 1.00 38.27 -19.59
N TRP A 228 1.91 38.85 -20.36
CA TRP A 228 2.46 40.18 -20.15
C TRP A 228 1.43 41.21 -20.60
N ASN A 229 1.08 42.12 -19.71
CA ASN A 229 1.07 43.58 -19.88
C ASN A 229 0.55 44.22 -18.60
#